data_AF-A0A3A8Z023-F1
#
_entry.id   AF-A0A3A8Z023-F1
#
_cell.length_a   1.000
_cell.length_b   1.000
_cell.length_c   1.000
_cell.angle_alpha   90.00
_cell.angle_beta   90.00
_cell.angle_gamma   90.00
#
_symmetry.space_group_name_H-M   'P 1'
#
loop_
_entity.id
_entity.type
_entity.pdbx_description
1 polymer ?
#
loop_
_entity_poly.entity_id
_entity_poly.type
_entity_poly.pdbx_seq_one_letter_code
_entity_poly.pdbx_strand_id
1 'polypeptide(L)'
;MSKMLLALDLDGTLTNSKKEITPRTRRALIETMKRGHTVVLASGRPAPGVLRVAESIDLHKYDGYVLSYNGGQVIRCSTGEVLYAQYLPEKIVTEIFSLADELGIGMMTYGQKSIIANMHNDEFMELEAFINHMDIVHYENPIGQISGPVNKCLGTAPPEEALKYVKIFQKEFQGYISVGRSEPFFIELMPLGIDKAVSLGRLSAMVGLGREYVIACGDGFNDISMVEYAGLGVAMANAQEELKEAADYVTFSNDEDGVAHVIEKYILGN
;
A
#
# COMPACT_ATOMS: atom_id res chain seq x y z
N MET A 1 21.64 19.72 -7.78
CA MET A 1 21.39 18.26 -7.66
C MET A 1 20.33 17.89 -8.67
N SER A 2 20.43 16.72 -9.30
CA SER A 2 19.35 16.21 -10.15
C SER A 2 18.09 15.95 -9.30
N LYS A 3 16.91 16.12 -9.89
CA LYS A 3 15.64 15.82 -9.23
C LYS A 3 15.57 14.31 -8.95
N MET A 4 15.05 13.94 -7.79
CA MET A 4 14.91 12.55 -7.35
C MET A 4 13.44 12.27 -7.05
N LEU A 5 13.05 11.01 -7.16
CA LEU A 5 11.78 10.47 -6.68
C LEU A 5 12.07 9.50 -5.53
N LEU A 6 11.52 9.78 -4.35
CA LEU A 6 11.61 8.92 -3.17
C LEU A 6 10.26 8.19 -2.99
N ALA A 7 10.26 6.89 -3.25
CA ALA A 7 9.13 6.00 -3.01
C ALA A 7 9.29 5.29 -1.66
N LEU A 8 8.27 5.35 -0.82
CA LEU A 8 8.32 4.81 0.55
C LEU A 8 7.12 3.91 0.79
N ASP A 9 7.38 2.66 1.22
CA ASP A 9 6.35 1.92 1.95
C ASP A 9 6.01 2.60 3.29
N LEU A 10 4.83 2.28 3.83
CA LEU A 10 4.34 2.82 5.08
C LEU A 10 4.66 1.94 6.29
N ASP A 11 4.18 0.71 6.30
CA ASP A 11 4.07 -0.12 7.51
C ASP A 11 5.32 -0.96 7.64
N GLY A 12 6.18 -0.63 8.62
CA GLY A 12 7.50 -1.27 8.73
C GLY A 12 8.59 -0.52 7.96
N THR A 13 8.24 0.57 7.27
CA THR A 13 9.18 1.44 6.56
C THR A 13 9.11 2.90 7.03
N LEU A 14 8.08 3.67 6.61
CA LEU A 14 7.95 5.07 6.99
C LEU A 14 7.44 5.26 8.43
N THR A 15 6.54 4.40 8.86
CA THR A 15 5.95 4.44 10.20
C THR A 15 6.68 3.48 11.14
N ASN A 16 6.89 3.92 12.38
CA ASN A 16 7.48 3.11 13.44
C ASN A 16 6.50 2.03 13.94
N SER A 17 6.90 1.22 14.92
CA SER A 17 6.08 0.16 15.49
C SER A 17 4.78 0.66 16.17
N LYS A 18 4.68 1.96 16.44
CA LYS A 18 3.45 2.63 16.94
C LYS A 18 2.57 3.21 15.84
N LYS A 19 2.91 2.96 14.57
CA LYS A 19 2.24 3.52 13.38
C LYS A 19 2.34 5.05 13.29
N GLU A 20 3.40 5.61 13.85
CA GLU A 20 3.68 7.05 13.86
C GLU A 20 4.88 7.41 12.97
N ILE A 21 4.89 8.62 12.42
CA ILE A 21 6.06 9.19 11.76
C ILE A 21 6.81 10.05 12.78
N THR A 22 8.09 9.74 13.01
CA THR A 22 8.89 10.47 13.98
C THR A 22 9.13 11.93 13.54
N PRO A 23 9.39 12.85 14.49
CA PRO A 23 9.74 14.22 14.14
C PRO A 23 10.98 14.35 13.25
N ARG A 24 11.97 13.44 13.36
CA ARG A 24 13.17 13.45 12.52
C ARG A 24 12.82 13.08 11.09
N THR A 25 12.14 11.95 10.89
CA THR A 25 11.71 11.48 9.57
C THR A 25 10.81 12.50 8.88
N ARG A 26 9.85 13.09 9.61
CA ARG A 26 9.01 14.17 9.08
C ARG A 26 9.82 15.38 8.59
N ARG A 27 10.82 15.83 9.37
CA ARG A 27 11.68 16.96 8.97
C ARG A 27 12.49 16.63 7.72
N ALA A 28 13.06 15.43 7.63
CA ALA A 28 13.84 14.98 6.48
C ALA A 28 12.99 14.95 5.20
N LEU A 29 11.75 14.47 5.27
CA LEU A 29 10.81 14.47 4.14
C LEU A 29 10.43 15.88 3.69
N ILE A 30 10.10 16.76 4.63
CA ILE A 30 9.76 18.15 4.30
C ILE A 30 10.94 18.86 3.63
N GLU A 31 12.16 18.66 4.13
CA GLU A 31 13.36 19.24 3.52
C GLU A 31 13.62 18.68 2.12
N THR A 32 13.45 17.36 1.93
CA THR A 32 13.51 16.70 0.61
C THR A 32 12.55 17.35 -0.38
N MET A 33 11.29 17.52 0.02
CA MET A 33 10.26 18.14 -0.80
C MET A 33 10.52 19.62 -1.07
N LYS A 34 11.02 20.39 -0.09
CA LYS A 34 11.41 21.80 -0.26
C LYS A 34 12.54 21.98 -1.27
N ARG A 35 13.43 21.00 -1.42
CA ARG A 35 14.49 20.98 -2.43
C ARG A 35 13.99 20.56 -3.82
N GLY A 36 12.68 20.32 -3.98
CA GLY A 36 12.05 20.01 -5.27
C GLY A 36 12.09 18.54 -5.66
N HIS A 37 12.51 17.64 -4.76
CA HIS A 37 12.39 16.20 -4.96
C HIS A 37 10.94 15.74 -4.78
N THR A 38 10.55 14.70 -5.51
CA THR A 38 9.19 14.14 -5.44
C THR A 38 9.15 13.03 -4.39
N VAL A 39 8.16 13.07 -3.49
CA VAL A 39 7.89 11.98 -2.54
C VAL A 39 6.63 11.23 -2.96
N VAL A 40 6.69 9.91 -2.89
CA VAL A 40 5.62 8.98 -3.22
C VAL A 40 5.42 8.02 -2.04
N LEU A 41 4.21 7.95 -1.51
CA LEU A 41 3.85 6.92 -0.52
C LEU A 41 3.24 5.72 -1.25
N ALA A 42 3.82 4.53 -1.13
CA ALA A 42 3.41 3.34 -1.87
C ALA A 42 3.06 2.19 -0.92
N SER A 43 1.78 1.88 -0.75
CA SER A 43 1.29 0.96 0.29
C SER A 43 0.19 0.02 -0.20
N GLY A 44 0.05 -1.10 0.50
CA GLY A 44 -1.11 -2.00 0.38
C GLY A 44 -2.40 -1.43 0.97
N ARG A 45 -2.30 -0.39 1.82
CA ARG A 45 -3.46 0.26 2.43
C ARG A 45 -4.43 0.83 1.37
N PRO A 46 -5.73 0.90 1.68
CA PRO A 46 -6.70 1.66 0.90
C PRO A 46 -6.35 3.16 0.83
N ALA A 47 -6.86 3.83 -0.21
CA ALA A 47 -6.55 5.23 -0.47
C ALA A 47 -6.81 6.17 0.72
N PRO A 48 -7.95 6.08 1.45
CA PRO A 48 -8.16 6.92 2.64
C PRO A 48 -7.08 6.73 3.72
N GLY A 49 -6.62 5.50 3.93
CA GLY A 49 -5.57 5.16 4.90
C GLY A 49 -4.23 5.81 4.53
N VAL A 50 -3.83 5.74 3.26
CA VAL A 50 -2.58 6.35 2.79
C VAL A 50 -2.68 7.88 2.75
N LEU A 51 -3.81 8.44 2.33
CA LEU A 51 -4.02 9.89 2.25
C LEU A 51 -3.95 10.57 3.63
N ARG A 52 -4.40 9.90 4.69
CA ARG A 52 -4.24 10.38 6.07
C ARG A 52 -2.76 10.52 6.46
N VAL A 53 -1.93 9.54 6.09
CA VAL A 53 -0.48 9.61 6.31
C VAL A 53 0.14 10.73 5.47
N ALA A 54 -0.26 10.85 4.21
CA ALA A 54 0.16 11.93 3.31
C ALA A 54 -0.15 13.33 3.88
N GLU A 55 -1.30 13.50 4.53
CA GLU A 55 -1.68 14.74 5.22
C GLU A 55 -0.73 15.07 6.36
N SER A 56 -0.34 14.08 7.18
CA SER A 56 0.54 14.28 8.33
C SER A 56 1.93 14.82 7.96
N ILE A 57 2.40 14.57 6.73
CA ILE A 57 3.67 15.06 6.19
C ILE A 57 3.51 16.22 5.20
N ASP A 58 2.31 16.81 5.11
CA ASP A 58 2.01 17.93 4.21
C ASP A 58 2.25 17.61 2.71
N LEU A 59 2.12 16.34 2.30
CA LEU A 59 2.50 15.88 0.96
C LEU A 59 1.79 16.65 -0.18
N HIS A 60 0.54 17.04 0.05
CA HIS A 60 -0.28 17.83 -0.88
C HIS A 60 0.32 19.21 -1.20
N LYS A 61 1.04 19.84 -0.24
CA LYS A 61 1.67 21.17 -0.43
C LYS A 61 2.86 21.12 -1.38
N TYR A 62 3.42 19.94 -1.59
CA TYR A 62 4.66 19.73 -2.34
C TYR A 62 4.48 18.87 -3.59
N ASP A 63 3.25 18.70 -4.05
CA ASP A 63 2.94 17.97 -5.28
C ASP A 63 3.42 16.51 -5.28
N GLY A 64 3.36 15.86 -4.11
CA GLY A 64 3.65 14.43 -3.96
C GLY A 64 2.49 13.52 -4.38
N TYR A 65 2.75 12.21 -4.32
CA TYR A 65 1.83 11.19 -4.84
C TYR A 65 1.58 10.08 -3.83
N VAL A 66 0.43 9.42 -4.01
CA VAL A 66 0.04 8.22 -3.27
C VAL A 66 -0.20 7.09 -4.25
N LEU A 67 0.43 5.94 -3.99
CA LEU A 67 0.16 4.63 -4.56
C LEU A 67 -0.55 3.78 -3.49
N SER A 68 -1.86 3.63 -3.59
CA SER A 68 -2.66 2.79 -2.69
C SER A 68 -2.96 1.43 -3.33
N TYR A 69 -3.47 0.48 -2.53
CA TYR A 69 -3.84 -0.86 -2.98
C TYR A 69 -2.69 -1.57 -3.72
N ASN A 70 -1.46 -1.50 -3.18
CA ASN A 70 -0.23 -2.04 -3.79
C ASN A 70 0.05 -1.50 -5.21
N GLY A 71 -0.33 -0.25 -5.47
CA GLY A 71 -0.22 0.38 -6.79
C GLY A 71 -1.48 0.26 -7.65
N GLY A 72 -2.58 -0.28 -7.12
CA GLY A 72 -3.88 -0.31 -7.78
C GLY A 72 -4.50 1.06 -8.03
N GLN A 73 -4.05 2.10 -7.33
CA GLN A 73 -4.46 3.48 -7.61
C GLN A 73 -3.30 4.45 -7.36
N VAL A 74 -3.17 5.45 -8.24
CA VAL A 74 -2.19 6.54 -8.14
C VAL A 74 -2.93 7.87 -8.05
N ILE A 75 -2.68 8.63 -7.00
CA ILE A 75 -3.31 9.92 -6.73
C ILE A 75 -2.24 11.01 -6.62
N ARG A 76 -2.46 12.13 -7.30
CA ARG A 76 -1.67 13.36 -7.10
C ARG A 76 -2.25 14.14 -5.93
N CYS A 77 -1.50 14.28 -4.84
CA CYS A 77 -2.04 14.83 -3.59
C CYS A 77 -2.37 16.31 -3.64
N SER A 78 -1.73 17.09 -4.51
CA SER A 78 -1.98 18.53 -4.64
C SER A 78 -3.35 18.85 -5.25
N THR A 79 -3.85 17.99 -6.14
CA THR A 79 -5.10 18.18 -6.88
C THR A 79 -6.20 17.19 -6.49
N GLY A 80 -5.83 16.07 -5.86
CA GLY A 80 -6.73 14.93 -5.65
C GLY A 80 -7.01 14.13 -6.92
N GLU A 81 -6.30 14.41 -8.02
CA GLU A 81 -6.50 13.74 -9.30
C GLU A 81 -6.04 12.29 -9.23
N VAL A 82 -6.92 11.37 -9.65
CA VAL A 82 -6.58 9.95 -9.85
C VAL A 82 -5.92 9.82 -11.23
N LEU A 83 -4.60 9.67 -11.24
CA LEU A 83 -3.80 9.53 -12.45
C LEU A 83 -3.93 8.14 -13.08
N TYR A 84 -4.11 7.14 -12.23
CA TYR A 84 -4.26 5.75 -12.64
C TYR A 84 -5.08 4.99 -11.60
N ALA A 85 -5.93 4.08 -12.04
CA ALA A 85 -6.60 3.15 -11.17
C ALA A 85 -6.95 1.85 -11.90
N GLN A 86 -6.90 0.75 -11.16
CA GLN A 86 -7.41 -0.55 -11.57
C GLN A 86 -8.51 -0.98 -10.63
N TYR A 87 -9.52 -1.64 -11.18
CA TYR A 87 -10.70 -2.04 -10.45
C TYR A 87 -11.04 -3.49 -10.72
N LEU A 88 -11.56 -4.16 -9.71
CA LEU A 88 -12.19 -5.46 -9.84
C LEU A 88 -13.46 -5.30 -10.70
N PRO A 89 -13.73 -6.23 -11.63
CA PRO A 89 -15.01 -6.24 -12.32
C PRO A 89 -16.16 -6.40 -11.30
N GLU A 90 -17.23 -5.60 -11.43
CA GLU A 90 -18.36 -5.59 -10.48
C GLU A 90 -18.98 -6.99 -10.26
N LYS A 91 -19.09 -7.77 -11.34
CA LYS A 91 -19.55 -9.16 -11.27
C LYS A 91 -18.65 -10.02 -10.38
N ILE A 92 -17.33 -9.87 -10.49
CA ILE A 92 -16.37 -10.60 -9.68
C ILE A 92 -16.46 -10.17 -8.21
N VAL A 93 -16.63 -8.88 -7.93
CA VAL A 93 -16.85 -8.40 -6.55
C VAL A 93 -18.08 -9.07 -5.93
N THR A 94 -19.18 -9.16 -6.68
CA THR A 94 -20.42 -9.83 -6.23
C THR A 94 -20.18 -11.31 -5.91
N GLU A 95 -19.44 -12.01 -6.80
CA GLU A 95 -19.10 -13.43 -6.63
C GLU A 95 -18.14 -13.65 -5.44
N ILE A 96 -17.19 -12.74 -5.20
CA ILE A 96 -16.28 -12.78 -4.04
C ILE A 96 -17.05 -12.74 -2.73
N PHE A 97 -17.96 -11.77 -2.57
CA PHE A 97 -18.76 -11.66 -1.34
C PHE A 97 -19.68 -12.86 -1.16
N SER A 98 -20.33 -13.32 -2.23
CA SER A 98 -21.21 -14.49 -2.18
C SER A 98 -20.45 -15.75 -1.73
N LEU A 99 -19.26 -15.98 -2.29
CA LEU A 99 -18.42 -17.10 -1.90
C LEU A 99 -17.90 -16.98 -0.47
N ALA A 100 -17.56 -15.77 -0.01
CA ALA A 100 -17.13 -15.56 1.37
C ALA A 100 -18.24 -15.89 2.38
N ASP A 101 -19.49 -15.51 2.08
CA ASP A 101 -20.66 -15.83 2.90
C ASP A 101 -20.93 -17.35 2.93
N GLU A 102 -20.79 -18.04 1.79
CA GLU A 102 -20.89 -19.51 1.72
C GLU A 102 -19.80 -20.21 2.55
N LEU A 103 -18.59 -19.65 2.57
CA LEU A 103 -17.45 -20.16 3.34
C LEU A 103 -17.51 -19.76 4.82
N GLY A 104 -18.37 -18.80 5.19
CA GLY A 104 -18.53 -18.31 6.56
C GLY A 104 -17.36 -17.46 7.05
N ILE A 105 -16.66 -16.75 6.17
CA ILE A 105 -15.49 -15.92 6.51
C ILE A 105 -15.79 -14.42 6.40
N GLY A 106 -14.96 -13.58 7.03
CA GLY A 106 -15.05 -12.14 6.86
C GLY A 106 -14.64 -11.69 5.47
N MET A 107 -15.40 -10.76 4.90
CA MET A 107 -15.11 -10.14 3.62
C MET A 107 -15.49 -8.68 3.64
N MET A 108 -14.56 -7.84 3.18
CA MET A 108 -14.74 -6.40 3.18
C MET A 108 -14.20 -5.73 1.91
N THR A 109 -14.68 -4.52 1.67
CA THR A 109 -14.15 -3.58 0.70
C THR A 109 -14.22 -2.17 1.28
N TYR A 110 -13.71 -1.17 0.55
CA TYR A 110 -13.53 0.17 1.07
C TYR A 110 -14.46 1.15 0.38
N GLY A 111 -15.39 1.71 1.15
CA GLY A 111 -16.16 2.88 0.73
C GLY A 111 -15.37 4.16 0.92
N GLN A 112 -15.99 5.30 0.59
CA GLN A 112 -15.34 6.61 0.75
C GLN A 112 -15.07 6.99 2.21
N LYS A 113 -15.91 6.51 3.15
CA LYS A 113 -15.86 6.91 4.56
C LYS A 113 -15.69 5.75 5.53
N SER A 114 -16.09 4.56 5.14
CA SER A 114 -16.13 3.37 5.99
C SER A 114 -15.73 2.14 5.21
N ILE A 115 -15.30 1.12 5.94
CA ILE A 115 -15.19 -0.24 5.43
C ILE A 115 -16.61 -0.79 5.28
N ILE A 116 -16.90 -1.39 4.13
CA ILE A 116 -18.16 -2.06 3.82
C ILE A 116 -17.90 -3.56 3.94
N ALA A 117 -18.59 -4.23 4.86
CA ALA A 117 -18.35 -5.61 5.22
C ALA A 117 -19.61 -6.47 5.17
N ASN A 118 -19.43 -7.78 5.00
CA ASN A 118 -20.48 -8.76 5.28
C ASN A 118 -20.79 -8.87 6.78
N MET A 119 -21.76 -9.70 7.15
CA MET A 119 -22.24 -9.84 8.54
C MET A 119 -21.26 -10.58 9.47
N HIS A 120 -20.16 -11.11 8.94
CA HIS A 120 -19.08 -11.67 9.76
C HIS A 120 -18.36 -10.54 10.51
N ASN A 121 -17.90 -10.80 11.73
CA ASN A 121 -17.04 -9.88 12.47
C ASN A 121 -15.97 -10.67 13.23
N ASP A 122 -14.72 -10.25 13.08
CA ASP A 122 -13.56 -10.86 13.73
C ASP A 122 -12.51 -9.79 14.10
N GLU A 123 -11.53 -10.18 14.92
CA GLU A 123 -10.48 -9.28 15.39
C GLU A 123 -9.57 -8.73 14.27
N PHE A 124 -9.47 -9.44 13.14
CA PHE A 124 -8.64 -9.03 12.00
C PHE A 124 -9.35 -7.93 11.19
N MET A 125 -10.67 -7.96 11.10
CA MET A 125 -11.47 -6.87 10.53
C MET A 125 -11.37 -5.61 11.38
N GLU A 126 -11.42 -5.75 12.70
CA GLU A 126 -11.22 -4.65 13.65
C GLU A 126 -9.79 -4.09 13.56
N LEU A 127 -8.79 -4.94 13.36
CA LEU A 127 -7.41 -4.52 13.11
C LEU A 127 -7.28 -3.71 11.81
N GLU A 128 -7.90 -4.14 10.71
CA GLU A 128 -7.90 -3.39 9.45
C GLU A 128 -8.54 -2.01 9.61
N ALA A 129 -9.67 -1.95 10.31
CA ALA A 129 -10.36 -0.71 10.66
C ALA A 129 -9.45 0.23 11.48
N PHE A 130 -8.75 -0.31 12.48
CA PHE A 130 -7.81 0.43 13.32
C PHE A 130 -6.63 0.99 12.52
N ILE A 131 -5.95 0.16 11.72
CA ILE A 131 -4.76 0.56 10.94
C ILE A 131 -5.10 1.67 9.94
N ASN A 132 -6.28 1.59 9.31
CA ASN A 132 -6.71 2.56 8.32
C ASN A 132 -7.50 3.73 8.91
N HIS A 133 -7.80 3.68 10.21
CA HIS A 133 -8.61 4.65 10.93
C HIS A 133 -9.96 4.90 10.22
N MET A 134 -10.64 3.80 9.89
CA MET A 134 -11.95 3.77 9.22
C MET A 134 -12.92 2.94 10.06
N ASP A 135 -14.15 3.41 10.21
CA ASP A 135 -15.19 2.61 10.85
C ASP A 135 -15.59 1.45 9.94
N ILE A 136 -15.91 0.29 10.52
CA ILE A 136 -16.50 -0.84 9.83
C ILE A 136 -18.02 -0.78 9.92
N VAL A 137 -18.70 -1.00 8.79
CA VAL A 137 -20.16 -1.12 8.73
C VAL A 137 -20.53 -2.44 8.07
N HIS A 138 -21.24 -3.27 8.82
CA HIS A 138 -21.70 -4.58 8.38
C HIS A 138 -23.08 -4.48 7.73
N TYR A 139 -23.26 -5.22 6.65
CA TYR A 139 -24.51 -5.25 5.89
C TYR A 139 -24.89 -6.68 5.53
N GLU A 140 -26.20 -6.96 5.52
CA GLU A 140 -26.74 -8.21 4.95
C GLU A 140 -26.53 -8.26 3.42
N ASN A 141 -26.54 -7.11 2.75
CA ASN A 141 -26.20 -6.96 1.34
C ASN A 141 -25.11 -5.89 1.16
N PRO A 142 -23.83 -6.24 1.38
CA PRO A 142 -22.70 -5.30 1.25
C PRO A 142 -22.58 -4.73 -0.16
N ILE A 143 -22.81 -5.57 -1.18
CA ILE A 143 -22.71 -5.21 -2.60
C ILE A 143 -23.64 -4.03 -2.93
N GLY A 144 -24.86 -4.04 -2.39
CA GLY A 144 -25.82 -2.95 -2.58
C GLY A 144 -25.42 -1.60 -1.96
N GLN A 145 -24.38 -1.57 -1.13
CA GLN A 145 -23.87 -0.35 -0.49
C GLN A 145 -22.62 0.22 -1.19
N ILE A 146 -22.03 -0.54 -2.10
CA ILE A 146 -20.85 -0.12 -2.84
C ILE A 146 -21.25 1.01 -3.80
N SER A 147 -20.60 2.16 -3.66
CA SER A 147 -20.79 3.31 -4.55
C SER A 147 -19.51 3.55 -5.34
N GLY A 148 -19.54 3.19 -6.63
CA GLY A 148 -18.40 3.32 -7.53
C GLY A 148 -17.54 2.05 -7.62
N PRO A 149 -16.40 2.16 -8.32
CA PRO A 149 -15.57 1.00 -8.63
C PRO A 149 -14.72 0.56 -7.42
N VAL A 150 -14.39 -0.74 -7.38
CA VAL A 150 -13.69 -1.36 -6.24
C VAL A 150 -12.24 -1.70 -6.63
N ASN A 151 -11.26 -1.19 -5.89
CA ASN A 151 -9.84 -1.51 -6.13
C ASN A 151 -9.40 -2.84 -5.52
N LYS A 152 -10.05 -3.27 -4.43
CA LYS A 152 -9.65 -4.42 -3.62
C LYS A 152 -10.83 -4.95 -2.78
N CYS A 153 -10.87 -6.26 -2.62
CA CYS A 153 -11.57 -6.92 -1.52
C CYS A 153 -10.55 -7.55 -0.57
N LEU A 154 -10.87 -7.59 0.71
CA LEU A 154 -10.02 -8.18 1.75
C LEU A 154 -10.83 -9.21 2.53
N GLY A 155 -10.41 -10.47 2.44
CA GLY A 155 -10.95 -11.54 3.27
C GLY A 155 -10.16 -11.67 4.58
N THR A 156 -10.82 -12.09 5.64
CA THR A 156 -10.20 -12.38 6.95
C THR A 156 -10.47 -13.83 7.35
N ALA A 157 -9.45 -14.48 7.89
CA ALA A 157 -9.55 -15.83 8.45
C ALA A 157 -8.42 -16.08 9.45
N PRO A 158 -8.60 -17.00 10.41
CA PRO A 158 -7.51 -17.43 11.28
C PRO A 158 -6.26 -17.85 10.48
N PRO A 159 -5.03 -17.55 10.94
CA PRO A 159 -3.80 -17.81 10.20
C PRO A 159 -3.63 -19.26 9.70
N GLU A 160 -4.07 -20.22 10.51
CA GLU A 160 -4.05 -21.65 10.21
C GLU A 160 -4.99 -22.04 9.07
N GLU A 161 -6.02 -21.24 8.79
CA GLU A 161 -7.00 -21.48 7.73
C GLU A 161 -6.84 -20.55 6.52
N ALA A 162 -6.28 -19.36 6.67
CA ALA A 162 -6.23 -18.36 5.60
C ALA A 162 -5.64 -18.90 4.29
N LEU A 163 -4.61 -19.75 4.36
CA LEU A 163 -4.00 -20.36 3.17
C LEU A 163 -4.94 -21.32 2.43
N LYS A 164 -5.86 -22.00 3.14
CA LYS A 164 -6.90 -22.83 2.51
C LYS A 164 -7.85 -21.94 1.70
N TYR A 165 -8.30 -20.82 2.26
CA TYR A 165 -9.21 -19.91 1.57
C TYR A 165 -8.55 -19.20 0.38
N VAL A 166 -7.29 -18.78 0.51
CA VAL A 166 -6.49 -18.27 -0.63
C VAL A 166 -6.53 -19.24 -1.80
N LYS A 167 -6.29 -20.54 -1.58
CA LYS A 167 -6.32 -21.55 -2.65
C LYS A 167 -7.72 -21.72 -3.27
N ILE A 168 -8.78 -21.58 -2.48
CA ILE A 168 -10.16 -21.63 -2.97
C ILE A 168 -10.41 -20.43 -3.90
N PHE A 169 -10.13 -19.21 -3.45
CA PHE A 169 -10.29 -18.00 -4.26
C PHE A 169 -9.39 -18.01 -5.51
N GLN A 170 -8.15 -18.47 -5.39
CA GLN A 170 -7.23 -18.63 -6.54
C GLN A 170 -7.78 -19.56 -7.59
N LYS A 171 -8.39 -20.68 -7.17
CA LYS A 171 -9.00 -21.65 -8.09
C LYS A 171 -10.25 -21.08 -8.76
N GLU A 172 -11.13 -20.46 -7.98
CA GLU A 172 -12.41 -19.95 -8.47
C GLU A 172 -12.21 -18.78 -9.45
N PHE A 173 -11.31 -17.85 -9.12
CA PHE A 173 -11.09 -16.62 -9.87
C PHE A 173 -9.81 -16.63 -10.70
N GLN A 174 -9.30 -17.83 -11.04
CA GLN A 174 -8.08 -18.01 -11.80
C GLN A 174 -8.15 -17.26 -13.15
N GLY A 175 -7.19 -16.37 -13.39
CA GLY A 175 -7.12 -15.61 -14.64
C GLY A 175 -8.07 -14.42 -14.72
N TYR A 176 -8.81 -14.10 -13.64
CA TYR A 176 -9.63 -12.89 -13.54
C TYR A 176 -9.05 -11.86 -12.56
N ILE A 177 -8.51 -12.32 -11.42
CA ILE A 177 -7.97 -11.46 -10.36
C ILE A 177 -6.66 -12.05 -9.81
N SER A 178 -5.91 -11.23 -9.08
CA SER A 178 -4.80 -11.68 -8.27
C SER A 178 -5.28 -11.97 -6.85
N VAL A 179 -4.90 -13.13 -6.32
CA VAL A 179 -5.25 -13.55 -4.95
C VAL A 179 -3.98 -13.92 -4.19
N GLY A 180 -3.77 -13.31 -3.03
CA GLY A 180 -2.59 -13.51 -2.20
C GLY A 180 -2.85 -13.26 -0.72
N ARG A 181 -1.77 -13.05 0.04
CA ARG A 181 -1.83 -12.63 1.45
C ARG A 181 -0.88 -11.45 1.66
N SER A 182 -1.32 -10.49 2.45
CA SER A 182 -0.48 -9.41 2.99
C SER A 182 -0.03 -9.71 4.42
N GLU A 183 -0.91 -10.32 5.21
CA GLU A 183 -0.65 -10.82 6.57
C GLU A 183 -1.07 -12.30 6.68
N PRO A 184 -0.65 -13.05 7.71
CA PRO A 184 -1.03 -14.45 7.88
C PRO A 184 -2.54 -14.71 7.85
N PHE A 185 -3.34 -13.72 8.25
CA PHE A 185 -4.80 -13.74 8.36
C PHE A 185 -5.56 -12.92 7.28
N PHE A 186 -4.84 -12.17 6.43
CA PHE A 186 -5.45 -11.34 5.39
C PHE A 186 -5.36 -11.99 4.01
N ILE A 187 -6.50 -12.09 3.34
CA ILE A 187 -6.65 -12.64 1.99
C ILE A 187 -6.89 -11.48 1.04
N GLU A 188 -5.88 -11.16 0.25
CA GLU A 188 -5.88 -10.04 -0.70
C GLU A 188 -6.54 -10.47 -2.00
N LEU A 189 -7.61 -9.80 -2.43
CA LEU A 189 -8.24 -9.97 -3.73
C LEU A 189 -8.17 -8.66 -4.51
N MET A 190 -7.32 -8.62 -5.54
CA MET A 190 -6.97 -7.40 -6.27
C MET A 190 -7.06 -7.64 -7.78
N PRO A 191 -7.15 -6.60 -8.61
CA PRO A 191 -7.03 -6.75 -10.06
C PRO A 191 -5.76 -7.52 -10.46
N LEU A 192 -5.81 -8.17 -11.62
CA LEU A 192 -4.63 -8.87 -12.15
C LEU A 192 -3.48 -7.89 -12.44
N GLY A 193 -2.25 -8.32 -12.14
CA GLY A 193 -1.04 -7.56 -12.48
C GLY A 193 -0.81 -6.33 -11.62
N ILE A 194 -1.46 -6.23 -10.45
CA ILE A 194 -1.18 -5.20 -9.45
C ILE A 194 0.20 -5.45 -8.85
N ASP A 195 1.05 -4.44 -8.95
CA ASP A 195 2.42 -4.46 -8.47
C ASP A 195 2.92 -3.03 -8.26
N LYS A 196 3.64 -2.79 -7.15
CA LYS A 196 4.13 -1.45 -6.79
C LYS A 196 5.12 -0.93 -7.83
N ALA A 197 6.01 -1.76 -8.37
CA ALA A 197 7.01 -1.37 -9.36
C ALA A 197 6.37 -0.94 -10.68
N VAL A 198 5.34 -1.66 -11.13
CA VAL A 198 4.62 -1.31 -12.37
C VAL A 198 4.01 0.08 -12.26
N SER A 199 3.32 0.37 -11.15
CA SER A 199 2.70 1.68 -10.94
C SER A 199 3.73 2.79 -10.66
N LEU A 200 4.79 2.47 -9.92
CA LEU A 200 5.90 3.39 -9.67
C LEU A 200 6.62 3.76 -10.97
N GLY A 201 6.86 2.79 -11.85
CA GLY A 201 7.49 3.02 -13.14
C GLY A 201 6.64 3.90 -14.06
N ARG A 202 5.32 3.68 -14.10
CA ARG A 202 4.40 4.56 -14.82
C ARG A 202 4.43 5.99 -14.27
N LEU A 203 4.35 6.14 -12.95
CA LEU A 203 4.40 7.46 -12.31
C LEU A 203 5.74 8.16 -12.58
N SER A 204 6.86 7.44 -12.44
CA SER A 204 8.21 7.95 -12.69
C SER A 204 8.34 8.49 -14.12
N ALA A 205 7.86 7.74 -15.11
CA ALA A 205 7.84 8.16 -16.51
C ALA A 205 6.95 9.40 -16.72
N MET A 206 5.77 9.46 -16.10
CA MET A 206 4.86 10.62 -16.19
C MET A 206 5.49 11.90 -15.63
N VAL A 207 6.31 11.81 -14.58
CA VAL A 207 7.01 12.97 -14.01
C VAL A 207 8.37 13.24 -14.66
N GLY A 208 8.72 12.52 -15.74
CA GLY A 208 9.94 12.71 -16.51
C GLY A 208 11.21 12.23 -15.81
N LEU A 209 11.11 11.26 -14.90
CA LEU A 209 12.24 10.67 -14.18
C LEU A 209 12.45 9.22 -14.62
N GLY A 210 13.68 8.91 -15.05
CA GLY A 210 14.12 7.52 -15.25
C GLY A 210 14.33 6.79 -13.93
N ARG A 211 14.37 5.46 -13.97
CA ARG A 211 14.53 4.63 -12.76
C ARG A 211 15.80 4.96 -11.97
N GLU A 212 16.86 5.41 -12.64
CA GLU A 212 18.12 5.84 -12.03
C GLU A 212 17.99 7.03 -11.07
N TYR A 213 16.88 7.78 -11.14
CA TYR A 213 16.54 8.87 -10.22
C TYR A 213 15.53 8.47 -9.15
N VAL A 214 15.19 7.19 -9.06
CA VAL A 214 14.25 6.64 -8.08
C VAL A 214 15.03 6.01 -6.94
N ILE A 215 14.69 6.40 -5.72
CA ILE A 215 15.05 5.69 -4.48
C ILE A 215 13.76 5.05 -3.97
N ALA A 216 13.79 3.75 -3.68
CA ALA A 216 12.66 3.05 -3.09
C ALA A 216 13.05 2.40 -1.77
N CYS A 217 12.27 2.64 -0.72
CA CYS A 217 12.45 1.99 0.58
C CYS A 217 11.26 1.07 0.87
N GLY A 218 11.55 -0.14 1.36
CA GLY A 218 10.53 -1.11 1.77
C GLY A 218 11.06 -2.13 2.77
N ASP A 219 10.15 -2.96 3.29
CA ASP A 219 10.45 -4.01 4.25
C ASP A 219 9.73 -5.34 3.98
N GLY A 220 8.59 -5.31 3.28
CA GLY A 220 7.75 -6.47 3.00
C GLY A 220 8.02 -7.11 1.64
N PHE A 221 7.48 -8.32 1.42
CA PHE A 221 7.58 -9.03 0.14
C PHE A 221 6.97 -8.24 -1.05
N ASN A 222 5.92 -7.47 -0.78
CA ASN A 222 5.25 -6.60 -1.76
C ASN A 222 6.09 -5.38 -2.18
N ASP A 223 7.23 -5.14 -1.53
CA ASP A 223 8.15 -4.06 -1.87
C ASP A 223 9.31 -4.50 -2.75
N ILE A 224 9.58 -5.81 -2.84
CA ILE A 224 10.74 -6.38 -3.55
C ILE A 224 10.82 -5.83 -4.97
N SER A 225 9.72 -5.91 -5.72
CA SER A 225 9.69 -5.46 -7.11
C SER A 225 10.01 -3.97 -7.25
N MET A 226 9.52 -3.13 -6.33
CA MET A 226 9.75 -1.69 -6.38
C MET A 226 11.19 -1.33 -5.98
N VAL A 227 11.76 -2.07 -5.02
CA VAL A 227 13.17 -1.99 -4.60
C VAL A 227 14.09 -2.38 -5.76
N GLU A 228 13.82 -3.51 -6.44
CA GLU A 228 14.57 -3.94 -7.62
C GLU A 228 14.41 -3.00 -8.83
N TYR A 229 13.27 -2.32 -8.94
CA TYR A 229 13.01 -1.34 -9.99
C TYR A 229 13.78 -0.03 -9.80
N ALA A 230 14.04 0.38 -8.56
CA ALA A 230 14.67 1.66 -8.28
C ALA A 230 16.13 1.72 -8.79
N GLY A 231 16.65 2.94 -8.94
CA GLY A 231 18.08 3.17 -9.18
C GLY A 231 18.90 2.96 -7.91
N LEU A 232 18.26 3.15 -6.75
CA LEU A 232 18.74 2.74 -5.44
C LEU A 232 17.57 2.09 -4.69
N GLY A 233 17.58 0.76 -4.64
CA GLY A 233 16.67 -0.03 -3.82
C GLY A 233 17.19 -0.13 -2.38
N VAL A 234 16.33 0.16 -1.40
CA VAL A 234 16.67 0.16 0.02
C VAL A 234 15.78 -0.77 0.82
N ALA A 235 16.41 -1.68 1.55
CA ALA A 235 15.77 -2.51 2.56
C ALA A 235 15.89 -1.89 3.96
N MET A 236 14.81 -1.90 4.73
CA MET A 236 14.86 -1.58 6.16
C MET A 236 15.56 -2.70 6.96
N ALA A 237 16.17 -2.39 8.12
CA ALA A 237 16.81 -3.44 8.93
C ALA A 237 15.82 -4.53 9.41
N ASN A 238 14.56 -4.14 9.62
CA ASN A 238 13.44 -5.03 9.98
C ASN A 238 12.80 -5.75 8.77
N ALA A 239 13.35 -5.59 7.56
CA ALA A 239 12.82 -6.23 6.37
C ALA A 239 12.98 -7.75 6.36
N GLN A 240 12.16 -8.41 5.54
CA GLN A 240 12.33 -9.81 5.14
C GLN A 240 13.70 -10.02 4.49
N GLU A 241 14.27 -11.21 4.66
CA GLU A 241 15.62 -11.49 4.19
C GLU A 241 15.71 -11.40 2.66
N GLU A 242 14.70 -11.89 1.96
CA GLU A 242 14.61 -11.85 0.50
C GLU A 242 14.63 -10.41 -0.04
N LEU A 243 14.05 -9.46 0.69
CA LEU A 243 14.10 -8.05 0.30
C LEU A 243 15.47 -7.43 0.58
N LYS A 244 16.15 -7.83 1.67
CA LYS A 244 17.53 -7.40 1.96
C LYS A 244 18.50 -7.90 0.90
N GLU A 245 18.33 -9.14 0.45
CA GLU A 245 19.13 -9.74 -0.62
C GLU A 245 18.94 -9.03 -1.97
N ALA A 246 17.72 -8.54 -2.25
CA ALA A 246 17.39 -7.82 -3.48
C ALA A 246 17.81 -6.34 -3.47
N ALA A 247 18.04 -5.75 -2.29
CA ALA A 247 18.32 -4.32 -2.14
C ALA A 247 19.80 -3.95 -2.39
N ASP A 248 20.02 -2.75 -2.93
CA ASP A 248 21.37 -2.18 -3.08
C ASP A 248 21.96 -1.71 -1.74
N TYR A 249 21.09 -1.41 -0.77
CA TYR A 249 21.46 -0.90 0.54
C TYR A 249 20.49 -1.35 1.62
N VAL A 250 21.02 -1.76 2.78
CA VAL A 250 20.23 -2.02 3.98
C VAL A 250 20.42 -0.83 4.94
N THR A 251 19.33 -0.16 5.30
CA THR A 251 19.31 0.97 6.25
C THR A 251 18.94 0.49 7.66
N PHE A 252 18.80 1.43 8.61
CA PHE A 252 18.31 1.11 9.97
C PHE A 252 16.86 0.64 9.98
N SER A 253 16.36 0.19 11.13
CA SER A 253 14.95 -0.17 11.25
C SER A 253 14.04 1.06 11.17
N ASN A 254 12.74 0.82 10.96
CA ASN A 254 11.72 1.86 11.05
C ASN A 254 11.64 2.53 12.43
N ASP A 255 11.93 1.80 13.51
CA ASP A 255 12.01 2.35 14.87
C ASP A 255 13.27 3.21 15.11
N GLU A 256 14.26 3.12 14.22
CA GLU A 256 15.55 3.82 14.30
C GLU A 256 15.72 4.91 13.23
N ASP A 257 14.60 5.40 12.66
CA ASP A 257 14.59 6.43 11.63
C ASP A 257 15.36 6.04 10.35
N GLY A 258 15.29 4.77 9.93
CA GLY A 258 15.97 4.28 8.73
C GLY A 258 15.68 5.10 7.45
N VAL A 259 14.45 5.60 7.30
CA VAL A 259 14.08 6.49 6.18
C VAL A 259 14.77 7.86 6.29
N ALA A 260 14.82 8.46 7.47
CA ALA A 260 15.53 9.73 7.65
C ALA A 260 17.01 9.60 7.31
N HIS A 261 17.64 8.49 7.74
CA HIS A 261 19.03 8.19 7.43
C HIS A 261 19.28 8.08 5.92
N VAL A 262 18.39 7.40 5.18
CA VAL A 262 18.49 7.31 3.71
C VAL A 262 18.40 8.69 3.06
N ILE A 263 17.43 9.50 3.49
CA ILE A 263 17.25 10.86 2.98
C ILE A 263 18.49 11.72 3.23
N GLU A 264 18.98 11.72 4.47
CA GLU A 264 20.15 12.51 4.89
C GLU A 264 21.38 12.12 4.06
N LYS A 265 21.61 10.82 3.89
CA LYS A 265 22.78 10.26 3.18
C LYS A 265 22.73 10.43 1.67
N TYR A 266 21.59 10.13 1.02
CA TYR A 266 21.50 10.00 -0.44
C TYR A 266 20.80 11.16 -1.14
N ILE A 267 20.05 12.00 -0.42
CA ILE A 267 19.31 13.13 -0.99
C ILE A 267 19.88 14.46 -0.49
N LEU A 268 20.05 14.61 0.83
CA LEU A 268 20.42 15.90 1.42
C LEU A 268 21.93 16.12 1.47
N GLY A 269 22.72 15.04 1.54
CA GLY A 269 24.19 15.06 1.57
C GLY A 269 24.77 15.53 2.91
N ASN A 270 24.09 15.20 4.01
CA ASN A 270 24.46 15.60 5.38
C ASN A 270 24.95 14.43 6.21
#